data_AF-A0A9Q0Q132-F1
#
_entry.id   AF-A0A9Q0Q132-F1
#
_cell.length_a   1.000
_cell.length_b   1.000
_cell.length_c   1.000
_cell.angle_alpha   90.00
_cell.angle_beta   90.00
_cell.angle_gamma   90.00
#
_symmetry.space_group_name_H-M   'P 1'
#
loop_
_entity.id
_entity.type
_entity.pdbx_description
1 polymer ?
#
loop_
_entity_poly.entity_id
_entity_poly.type
_entity_poly.pdbx_seq_one_letter_code
_entity_poly.pdbx_strand_id
1 'polypeptide(L)'
;MDDVTILEAERHRIQELEFEELHIEEEVGGRDATGAGSSDDFTFNPFLASLHTYLGEVEDTHHRLAFLDGGAVLNLPLFFLEGVVLFPEATLPLRVVQPNFISAVERALVQVESPYIVGVVRAYRDSDSDNRQLRFATVGTTAEIRQYRRLEDGSLNVVTRGQQRFHLKRHWIDVEGMPFGEVQIIHEDIPLRTPKDAFGKLPPLSNLRSHRLSCVPPSNSSSLGYGHNNSDSDTNLEESFDSALSSAGMRIHQSALNSCYYGYNAMDESTSSDDDMLMSQTEMRSTRSHLSESKGPLYLDTGKNVDNTTSEIGTSSDLAKKGVGSKSFWKNTDLNQFHKAPRAFWPHWVYRMYDSYCLAERAADMWKQVVGAPSMDGLVRKPDLLSFYIASKIPVSEETRQELLEIDGISYRLRREIGLLESFDVVQCKTCKTVIAQRSDMVVMSTEGPLGAYVNSHGYVHEIMTLQKANGLALIGRAIVEYSWFPGYAWTIAECASCETQMGWLFTATKKKLKPQSFWGIRSSQVGDDTR
;
A
#
# COMPACT_ATOMS: atom_id res chain seq x y z
N MET A 1 -31.44 34.81 -44.42
CA MET A 1 -30.94 34.98 -43.05
C MET A 1 -31.34 33.80 -42.15
N ASP A 2 -31.83 32.70 -42.72
CA ASP A 2 -32.81 31.84 -42.07
C ASP A 2 -32.24 30.46 -41.70
N ASP A 3 -31.17 30.02 -42.38
CA ASP A 3 -30.46 28.76 -42.09
C ASP A 3 -29.84 28.74 -40.68
N VAL A 4 -29.39 29.89 -40.17
CA VAL A 4 -28.80 30.00 -38.83
C VAL A 4 -29.83 29.68 -37.75
N THR A 5 -31.02 30.25 -37.85
CA THR A 5 -32.15 29.98 -36.94
C THR A 5 -32.64 28.53 -36.98
N ILE A 6 -32.48 27.83 -38.11
CA ILE A 6 -32.82 26.40 -38.21
C ILE A 6 -31.78 25.55 -37.46
N LEU A 7 -30.49 25.86 -37.60
CA LEU A 7 -29.41 25.15 -36.89
C LEU A 7 -29.43 25.39 -35.37
N GLU A 8 -29.86 26.57 -34.92
CA GLU A 8 -30.05 26.87 -33.49
C GLU A 8 -31.27 26.12 -32.90
N ALA A 9 -32.38 26.04 -33.65
CA ALA A 9 -33.55 25.29 -33.23
C ALA A 9 -33.29 23.77 -33.10
N GLU A 10 -32.56 23.19 -34.06
CA GLU A 10 -32.26 21.75 -34.04
C GLU A 10 -31.25 21.40 -32.94
N ARG A 11 -30.28 22.29 -32.66
CA ARG A 11 -29.40 22.17 -31.47
C ARG A 11 -30.20 22.15 -30.15
N HIS A 12 -31.24 22.98 -30.04
CA HIS A 12 -32.06 23.01 -28.83
C HIS A 12 -32.86 21.72 -28.63
N ARG A 13 -33.36 21.12 -29.73
CA ARG A 13 -34.02 19.80 -29.72
C ARG A 13 -33.10 18.66 -29.32
N ILE A 14 -31.87 18.65 -29.83
CA ILE A 14 -30.89 17.62 -29.45
C ILE A 14 -30.60 17.71 -27.94
N GLN A 15 -30.45 18.92 -27.39
CA GLN A 15 -30.25 19.11 -25.94
C GLN A 15 -31.48 18.74 -25.09
N GLU A 16 -32.71 18.89 -25.60
CA GLU A 16 -33.92 18.42 -24.91
C GLU A 16 -33.99 16.88 -24.90
N LEU A 17 -33.64 16.21 -26.00
CA LEU A 17 -33.61 14.74 -26.10
C LEU A 17 -32.49 14.12 -25.23
N GLU A 18 -31.29 14.70 -25.22
CA GLU A 18 -30.22 14.31 -24.28
C GLU A 18 -30.68 14.43 -22.81
N PHE A 19 -31.54 15.39 -22.49
CA PHE A 19 -32.05 15.60 -21.14
C PHE A 19 -33.18 14.62 -20.75
N GLU A 20 -33.96 14.12 -21.71
CA GLU A 20 -34.95 13.06 -21.48
C GLU A 20 -34.31 11.67 -21.39
N GLU A 21 -33.32 11.35 -22.23
CA GLU A 21 -32.61 10.07 -22.19
C GLU A 21 -31.88 9.87 -20.85
N LEU A 22 -31.28 10.94 -20.31
CA LEU A 22 -30.68 10.98 -18.97
C LEU A 22 -31.68 10.77 -17.80
N HIS A 23 -32.99 10.78 -18.03
CA HIS A 23 -34.00 10.44 -17.00
C HIS A 23 -34.44 8.97 -17.05
N ILE A 24 -34.10 8.21 -18.09
CA ILE A 24 -34.54 6.82 -18.27
C ILE A 24 -33.62 5.82 -17.55
N GLU A 25 -32.35 6.18 -17.31
CA GLU A 25 -31.37 5.27 -16.68
C GLU A 25 -31.50 5.11 -15.15
N GLU A 26 -32.29 5.93 -14.43
CA GLU A 26 -32.38 5.86 -12.95
C GLU A 26 -33.27 4.72 -12.39
N GLU A 27 -34.04 3.99 -13.20
CA GLU A 27 -35.01 2.96 -12.73
C GLU A 27 -34.54 1.47 -12.79
N VAL A 28 -33.29 1.14 -12.42
CA VAL A 28 -32.86 -0.27 -12.18
C VAL A 28 -32.18 -0.47 -10.82
N GLY A 29 -32.90 -0.14 -9.74
CA GLY A 29 -32.41 -0.26 -8.35
C GLY A 29 -32.44 -1.68 -7.76
N GLY A 30 -31.33 -2.43 -7.91
CA GLY A 30 -31.08 -3.68 -7.17
C GLY A 30 -30.77 -3.44 -5.67
N ARG A 31 -31.14 -4.38 -4.79
CA ARG A 31 -31.06 -4.22 -3.32
C ARG A 31 -29.90 -4.97 -2.64
N ASP A 32 -29.68 -4.59 -1.39
CA ASP A 32 -29.03 -5.31 -0.28
C ASP A 32 -27.49 -5.41 -0.23
N ALA A 33 -26.89 -4.49 0.55
CA ALA A 33 -25.94 -4.83 1.61
C ALA A 33 -25.87 -3.69 2.66
N THR A 34 -26.20 -3.96 3.94
CA THR A 34 -26.14 -2.94 5.01
C THR A 34 -24.93 -3.16 5.93
N GLY A 35 -24.15 -2.10 6.18
CA GLY A 35 -23.04 -2.12 7.15
C GLY A 35 -22.73 -0.70 7.62
N ALA A 36 -23.03 -0.38 8.88
CA ALA A 36 -23.09 1.00 9.33
C ALA A 36 -21.74 1.58 9.80
N GLY A 37 -21.38 2.73 9.22
CA GLY A 37 -20.39 3.69 9.72
C GLY A 37 -20.88 5.09 9.34
N SER A 38 -20.78 6.08 10.24
CA SER A 38 -21.41 7.39 10.07
C SER A 38 -20.71 8.23 8.99
N SER A 39 -21.42 8.51 7.90
CA SER A 39 -20.94 9.35 6.79
C SER A 39 -22.10 10.12 6.17
N ASP A 40 -22.29 11.38 6.59
CA ASP A 40 -23.07 12.36 5.83
C ASP A 40 -22.18 12.89 4.69
N ASP A 41 -22.40 12.62 3.41
CA ASP A 41 -23.38 11.75 2.74
C ASP A 41 -22.76 11.51 1.35
N PHE A 42 -22.10 10.37 1.09
CA PHE A 42 -21.23 10.23 -0.10
C PHE A 42 -22.02 9.79 -1.33
N THR A 43 -22.31 10.73 -2.24
CA THR A 43 -23.24 10.53 -3.37
C THR A 43 -22.59 10.45 -4.76
N PHE A 44 -21.27 10.64 -4.88
CA PHE A 44 -20.57 10.34 -6.14
C PHE A 44 -20.43 8.83 -6.35
N ASN A 45 -20.50 8.37 -7.61
CA ASN A 45 -20.31 6.98 -7.98
C ASN A 45 -18.82 6.72 -8.38
N PRO A 46 -18.01 6.02 -7.56
CA PRO A 46 -16.57 5.84 -7.84
C PRO A 46 -16.29 4.95 -9.07
N PHE A 47 -17.26 4.18 -9.55
CA PHE A 47 -17.08 3.36 -10.76
C PHE A 47 -16.86 4.24 -11.99
N LEU A 48 -17.47 5.43 -12.07
CA LEU A 48 -17.35 6.34 -13.22
C LEU A 48 -15.91 6.78 -13.50
N ALA A 49 -15.14 7.05 -12.44
CA ALA A 49 -13.73 7.42 -12.55
C ALA A 49 -12.84 6.24 -12.97
N SER A 50 -13.25 5.02 -12.62
CA SER A 50 -12.50 3.76 -12.86
C SER A 50 -12.79 3.16 -14.24
N LEU A 51 -13.97 3.46 -14.79
CA LEU A 51 -14.37 3.16 -16.17
C LEU A 51 -13.82 4.18 -17.19
N HIS A 52 -13.08 5.20 -16.74
CA HIS A 52 -12.51 6.26 -17.58
C HIS A 52 -13.49 6.90 -18.58
N THR A 53 -14.77 7.10 -18.18
CA THR A 53 -15.86 7.48 -19.10
C THR A 53 -15.67 8.81 -19.83
N TYR A 54 -14.74 9.66 -19.37
CA TYR A 54 -14.30 10.86 -20.07
C TYR A 54 -13.56 10.59 -21.41
N LEU A 55 -13.20 9.34 -21.69
CA LEU A 55 -12.71 8.87 -23.00
C LEU A 55 -13.84 8.59 -24.00
N GLY A 56 -15.11 8.66 -23.56
CA GLY A 56 -16.25 8.15 -24.30
C GLY A 56 -16.34 6.62 -24.25
N GLU A 57 -17.25 6.05 -25.05
CA GLU A 57 -17.28 4.61 -25.28
C GLU A 57 -16.00 4.12 -25.99
N VAL A 58 -15.62 2.87 -25.78
CA VAL A 58 -14.47 2.22 -26.39
C VAL A 58 -14.79 0.77 -26.74
N GLU A 59 -14.17 0.21 -27.78
CA GLU A 59 -14.38 -1.17 -28.23
C GLU A 59 -13.56 -2.15 -27.38
N ASP A 60 -14.23 -3.12 -26.75
CA ASP A 60 -13.59 -4.16 -25.94
C ASP A 60 -12.78 -5.15 -26.78
N THR A 61 -11.52 -5.40 -26.39
CA THR A 61 -10.74 -6.51 -26.96
C THR A 61 -11.06 -7.80 -26.19
N HIS A 62 -11.87 -8.67 -26.79
CA HIS A 62 -12.25 -9.95 -26.20
C HIS A 62 -11.11 -10.99 -26.13
N HIS A 63 -9.87 -10.58 -26.38
CA HIS A 63 -8.69 -11.44 -26.32
C HIS A 63 -8.32 -11.76 -24.88
N ARG A 64 -7.78 -12.97 -24.66
CA ARG A 64 -7.11 -13.37 -23.43
C ARG A 64 -5.75 -13.92 -23.80
N LEU A 65 -4.70 -13.16 -23.51
CA LEU A 65 -3.33 -13.64 -23.65
C LEU A 65 -3.08 -14.82 -22.72
N ALA A 66 -2.25 -15.75 -23.18
CA ALA A 66 -1.49 -16.61 -22.29
C ALA A 66 -0.31 -15.79 -21.72
N PHE A 67 0.03 -16.01 -20.45
CA PHE A 67 1.26 -15.45 -19.89
C PHE A 67 2.47 -16.04 -20.63
N LEU A 68 3.44 -15.18 -20.93
CA LEU A 68 4.68 -15.54 -21.60
C LEU A 68 5.66 -16.18 -20.62
N ASP A 69 6.43 -17.17 -21.09
CA ASP A 69 7.42 -17.85 -20.28
C ASP A 69 8.52 -16.89 -19.77
N GLY A 70 8.94 -17.08 -18.51
CA GLY A 70 10.00 -16.29 -17.91
C GLY A 70 11.32 -16.42 -18.66
N GLY A 71 11.93 -15.29 -19.03
CA GLY A 71 13.14 -15.23 -19.85
C GLY A 71 12.90 -15.18 -21.36
N ALA A 72 11.66 -15.31 -21.85
CA ALA A 72 11.31 -15.14 -23.26
C ALA A 72 11.68 -13.73 -23.77
N VAL A 73 12.11 -13.64 -25.04
CA VAL A 73 12.50 -12.39 -25.69
C VAL A 73 11.53 -12.06 -26.81
N LEU A 74 11.05 -10.81 -26.85
CA LEU A 74 10.08 -10.31 -27.84
C LEU A 74 10.51 -8.94 -28.36
N ASN A 75 10.05 -8.61 -29.57
CA ASN A 75 10.11 -7.25 -30.09
C ASN A 75 8.71 -6.63 -29.96
N LEU A 76 8.60 -5.50 -29.26
CA LEU A 76 7.31 -4.82 -29.01
C LEU A 76 7.36 -3.33 -29.38
N PRO A 77 6.23 -2.75 -29.82
CA PRO A 77 6.06 -1.29 -29.83
C PRO A 77 6.14 -0.75 -28.40
N LEU A 78 6.87 0.36 -28.19
CA LEU A 78 7.14 0.91 -26.87
C LEU A 78 6.46 2.27 -26.62
N PHE A 79 5.98 2.45 -25.40
CA PHE A 79 5.49 3.72 -24.85
C PHE A 79 6.45 4.20 -23.77
N PHE A 80 7.19 5.27 -24.08
CA PHE A 80 8.09 5.95 -23.15
C PHE A 80 7.35 7.10 -22.47
N LEU A 81 6.92 6.91 -21.21
CA LEU A 81 6.06 7.86 -20.50
C LEU A 81 6.81 8.58 -19.39
N GLU A 82 6.89 9.91 -19.46
CA GLU A 82 7.36 10.72 -18.34
C GLU A 82 6.30 10.73 -17.22
N GLY A 83 6.71 10.44 -15.99
CA GLY A 83 5.84 10.50 -14.81
C GLY A 83 4.89 9.31 -14.57
N VAL A 84 5.10 8.17 -15.25
CA VAL A 84 4.26 6.96 -15.10
C VAL A 84 5.12 5.72 -14.85
N VAL A 85 4.75 4.91 -13.85
CA VAL A 85 5.29 3.56 -13.63
C VAL A 85 4.13 2.57 -13.69
N LEU A 86 4.01 1.84 -14.81
CA LEU A 86 2.97 0.82 -14.95
C LEU A 86 3.35 -0.44 -14.18
N PHE A 87 2.51 -0.85 -13.24
CA PHE A 87 2.60 -2.12 -12.55
C PHE A 87 1.73 -3.20 -13.21
N PRO A 88 2.05 -4.49 -13.06
CA PRO A 88 1.15 -5.60 -13.39
C PRO A 88 -0.25 -5.44 -12.78
N GLU A 89 -1.27 -5.96 -13.48
CA GLU A 89 -2.71 -5.87 -13.19
C GLU A 89 -3.33 -4.44 -13.16
N ALA A 90 -2.53 -3.38 -13.16
CA ALA A 90 -3.01 -2.00 -13.07
C ALA A 90 -3.49 -1.42 -14.42
N THR A 91 -4.49 -0.54 -14.36
CA THR A 91 -5.08 0.15 -15.52
C THR A 91 -4.29 1.39 -15.91
N LEU A 92 -4.11 1.61 -17.21
CA LEU A 92 -3.47 2.80 -17.78
C LEU A 92 -4.27 3.32 -19.00
N PRO A 93 -5.03 4.41 -18.85
CA PRO A 93 -5.70 5.09 -19.96
C PRO A 93 -4.71 5.98 -20.73
N LEU A 94 -4.84 6.01 -22.06
CA LEU A 94 -4.03 6.81 -22.98
C LEU A 94 -4.93 7.51 -23.99
N ARG A 95 -4.59 8.75 -24.34
CA ARG A 95 -5.06 9.42 -25.57
C ARG A 95 -3.83 9.67 -26.44
N VAL A 96 -3.74 8.89 -27.51
CA VAL A 96 -2.55 8.81 -28.35
C VAL A 96 -2.71 9.79 -29.51
N VAL A 97 -2.13 10.98 -29.35
CA VAL A 97 -2.23 12.10 -30.30
C VAL A 97 -1.06 12.15 -31.28
N GLN A 98 0.12 11.65 -30.89
CA GLN A 98 1.32 11.73 -31.73
C GLN A 98 1.34 10.57 -32.76
N PRO A 99 1.60 10.82 -34.07
CA PRO A 99 1.57 9.79 -35.10
C PRO A 99 2.47 8.58 -34.80
N ASN A 100 3.69 8.82 -34.29
CA ASN A 100 4.67 7.81 -33.90
C ASN A 100 4.26 6.96 -32.67
N PHE A 101 3.11 7.23 -32.05
CA PHE A 101 2.48 6.32 -31.09
C PHE A 101 1.13 5.80 -31.60
N ILE A 102 0.42 6.52 -32.47
CA ILE A 102 -0.82 6.05 -33.12
C ILE A 102 -0.57 4.74 -33.87
N SER A 103 0.42 4.72 -34.78
CA SER A 103 0.76 3.50 -35.52
C SER A 103 1.41 2.42 -34.64
N ALA A 104 1.76 2.71 -33.37
CA ALA A 104 2.31 1.72 -32.44
C ALA A 104 1.17 0.89 -31.83
N VAL A 105 0.03 1.55 -31.56
CA VAL A 105 -1.24 0.89 -31.27
C VAL A 105 -1.68 0.09 -32.50
N GLU A 106 -1.74 0.70 -33.70
CA GLU A 106 -2.17 -0.01 -34.92
C GLU A 106 -1.28 -1.23 -35.23
N ARG A 107 0.04 -1.15 -35.00
CA ARG A 107 0.97 -2.28 -35.11
C ARG A 107 0.67 -3.37 -34.07
N ALA A 108 0.42 -3.00 -32.81
CA ALA A 108 0.07 -3.93 -31.74
C ALA A 108 -1.27 -4.64 -31.98
N LEU A 109 -2.25 -3.96 -32.58
CA LEU A 109 -3.55 -4.54 -32.94
C LEU A 109 -3.47 -5.57 -34.08
N VAL A 110 -2.41 -5.55 -34.89
CA VAL A 110 -2.27 -6.37 -36.12
C VAL A 110 -1.14 -7.42 -36.03
N GLN A 111 -0.18 -7.29 -35.09
CA GLN A 111 0.96 -8.21 -34.98
C GLN A 111 0.57 -9.62 -34.48
N VAL A 112 1.14 -10.66 -35.11
CA VAL A 112 0.76 -12.07 -34.87
C VAL A 112 1.50 -12.70 -33.67
N GLU A 113 2.73 -12.28 -33.39
CA GLU A 113 3.57 -12.87 -32.32
C GLU A 113 3.12 -12.46 -30.91
N SER A 114 2.52 -11.29 -30.78
CA SER A 114 2.24 -10.59 -29.52
C SER A 114 1.00 -9.68 -29.63
N PRO A 115 -0.15 -10.20 -30.10
CA PRO A 115 -1.31 -9.38 -30.45
C PRO A 115 -1.83 -8.61 -29.23
N TYR A 116 -2.21 -7.35 -29.45
CA TYR A 116 -2.66 -6.39 -28.43
C TYR A 116 -1.62 -5.99 -27.37
N ILE A 117 -0.35 -6.41 -27.47
CA ILE A 117 0.70 -6.05 -26.49
C ILE A 117 1.53 -4.86 -26.96
N VAL A 118 1.69 -3.87 -26.07
CA VAL A 118 2.74 -2.84 -26.13
C VAL A 118 3.63 -2.93 -24.88
N GLY A 119 4.86 -2.40 -24.92
CA GLY A 119 5.71 -2.28 -23.74
C GLY A 119 5.68 -0.87 -23.16
N VAL A 120 5.38 -0.71 -21.86
CA VAL A 120 5.41 0.61 -21.18
C VAL A 120 6.68 0.72 -20.34
N VAL A 121 7.43 1.81 -20.54
CA VAL A 121 8.71 2.08 -19.87
C VAL A 121 8.70 3.50 -19.31
N ARG A 122 9.08 3.67 -18.03
CA ARG A 122 9.24 5.00 -17.43
C ARG A 122 10.33 5.77 -18.17
N ALA A 123 9.98 6.95 -18.67
CA ALA A 123 10.93 7.96 -19.11
C ALA A 123 11.17 8.99 -18.00
N TYR A 124 12.38 9.52 -17.91
CA TYR A 124 12.73 10.56 -16.93
C TYR A 124 13.87 11.42 -17.48
N ARG A 125 14.09 12.58 -16.86
CA ARG A 125 15.20 13.49 -17.17
C ARG A 125 16.08 13.57 -15.94
N ASP A 126 17.37 13.32 -16.10
CA ASP A 126 18.34 13.48 -15.02
C ASP A 126 18.50 14.98 -14.68
N SER A 127 18.58 15.32 -13.39
CA SER A 127 18.78 16.69 -12.90
C SER A 127 20.23 17.13 -12.97
N ASP A 128 21.18 16.19 -12.90
CA ASP A 128 22.60 16.48 -12.72
C ASP A 128 23.38 16.55 -14.05
N SER A 129 22.73 16.25 -15.18
CA SER A 129 23.35 16.34 -16.51
C SER A 129 22.95 17.61 -17.26
N ASP A 130 23.93 18.50 -17.50
CA ASP A 130 23.81 19.72 -18.33
C ASP A 130 23.02 19.50 -19.64
N ASN A 131 23.28 18.35 -20.28
CA ASN A 131 22.50 17.88 -21.39
C ASN A 131 21.22 17.22 -20.85
N ARG A 132 20.08 17.95 -20.88
CA ARG A 132 18.76 17.59 -20.33
C ARG A 132 18.07 16.44 -21.11
N GLN A 133 18.82 15.36 -21.32
CA GLN A 133 18.51 14.22 -22.17
C GLN A 133 17.50 13.29 -21.50
N LEU A 134 16.55 12.79 -22.28
CA LEU A 134 15.59 11.80 -21.82
C LEU A 134 16.29 10.46 -21.63
N ARG A 135 16.14 9.86 -20.44
CA ARG A 135 16.56 8.50 -20.12
C ARG A 135 15.34 7.62 -19.90
N PHE A 136 15.55 6.32 -20.02
CA PHE A 136 14.53 5.28 -19.87
C PHE A 136 14.93 4.33 -18.75
N ALA A 137 13.95 3.79 -18.03
CA ALA A 137 14.18 2.75 -17.04
C ALA A 137 14.63 1.43 -17.69
N THR A 138 15.33 0.59 -16.92
CA THR A 138 15.79 -0.73 -17.42
C THR A 138 14.71 -1.81 -17.29
N VAL A 139 13.74 -1.61 -16.40
CA VAL A 139 12.54 -2.46 -16.26
C VAL A 139 11.30 -1.67 -16.66
N GLY A 140 10.46 -2.32 -17.47
CA GLY A 140 9.13 -1.88 -17.85
C GLY A 140 8.09 -2.99 -17.65
N THR A 141 6.86 -2.74 -18.08
CA THR A 141 5.73 -3.68 -17.96
C THR A 141 5.01 -3.82 -19.30
N THR A 142 4.75 -5.05 -19.74
CA THR A 142 3.91 -5.29 -20.91
C THR A 142 2.48 -4.84 -20.60
N ALA A 143 1.89 -4.07 -21.50
CA ALA A 143 0.53 -3.56 -21.37
C ALA A 143 -0.32 -4.15 -22.49
N GLU A 144 -1.40 -4.81 -22.12
CA GLU A 144 -2.40 -5.35 -23.03
C GLU A 144 -3.43 -4.26 -23.34
N ILE A 145 -3.64 -3.95 -24.62
CA ILE A 145 -4.70 -3.08 -25.12
C ILE A 145 -6.03 -3.79 -24.86
N ARG A 146 -6.74 -3.35 -23.82
CA ARG A 146 -8.01 -3.91 -23.36
C ARG A 146 -9.21 -3.28 -24.04
N GLN A 147 -9.13 -1.99 -24.37
CA GLN A 147 -10.16 -1.27 -25.10
C GLN A 147 -9.51 -0.20 -26.00
N TYR A 148 -10.12 0.14 -27.14
CA TYR A 148 -9.68 1.30 -27.94
C TYR A 148 -10.83 1.94 -28.73
N ARG A 149 -10.66 3.20 -29.15
CA ARG A 149 -11.50 3.89 -30.14
C ARG A 149 -10.66 4.91 -30.92
N ARG A 150 -10.89 5.01 -32.23
CA ARG A 150 -10.38 6.11 -33.06
C ARG A 150 -11.37 7.29 -33.00
N LEU A 151 -10.86 8.48 -32.73
CA LEU A 151 -11.64 9.72 -32.71
C LEU A 151 -11.61 10.42 -34.08
N GLU A 152 -12.54 11.35 -34.29
CA GLU A 152 -12.68 12.14 -35.52
C GLU A 152 -11.44 13.01 -35.82
N ASP A 153 -10.69 13.41 -34.79
CA ASP A 153 -9.42 14.13 -34.92
C ASP A 153 -8.24 13.24 -35.36
N GLY A 154 -8.48 11.94 -35.54
CA GLY A 154 -7.50 10.94 -35.91
C GLY A 154 -6.71 10.33 -34.75
N SER A 155 -6.84 10.85 -33.53
CA SER A 155 -6.21 10.30 -32.32
C SER A 155 -6.89 9.01 -31.83
N LEU A 156 -6.19 8.23 -31.02
CA LEU A 156 -6.71 6.99 -30.43
C LEU A 156 -6.90 7.14 -28.92
N ASN A 157 -8.11 6.92 -28.42
CA ASN A 157 -8.32 6.62 -27.00
C ASN A 157 -8.07 5.12 -26.80
N VAL A 158 -7.26 4.76 -25.80
CA VAL A 158 -6.84 3.38 -25.52
C VAL A 158 -6.84 3.14 -24.03
N VAL A 159 -7.47 2.08 -23.56
CA VAL A 159 -7.36 1.59 -22.18
C VAL A 159 -6.48 0.36 -22.20
N THR A 160 -5.35 0.42 -21.48
CA THR A 160 -4.38 -0.66 -21.38
C THR A 160 -4.32 -1.22 -19.96
N ARG A 161 -3.86 -2.46 -19.80
CA ARG A 161 -3.66 -3.10 -18.50
C ARG A 161 -2.30 -3.76 -18.42
N GLY A 162 -1.54 -3.49 -17.35
CA GLY A 162 -0.24 -4.10 -17.11
C GLY A 162 -0.36 -5.63 -16.91
N GLN A 163 0.61 -6.39 -17.42
CA GLN A 163 0.60 -7.86 -17.39
C GLN A 163 1.89 -8.44 -16.78
N GLN A 164 3.05 -8.29 -17.44
CA GLN A 164 4.32 -8.89 -17.00
C GLN A 164 5.45 -7.87 -17.00
N ARG A 165 6.34 -7.92 -16.00
CA ARG A 165 7.57 -7.12 -16.02
C ARG A 165 8.53 -7.62 -17.11
N PHE A 166 9.30 -6.71 -17.70
CA PHE A 166 10.36 -7.03 -18.65
C PHE A 166 11.62 -6.18 -18.42
N HIS A 167 12.79 -6.73 -18.73
CA HIS A 167 14.00 -5.94 -18.93
C HIS A 167 14.04 -5.42 -20.37
N LEU A 168 14.19 -4.11 -20.55
CA LEU A 168 14.48 -3.50 -21.85
C LEU A 168 15.94 -3.78 -22.19
N LYS A 169 16.20 -4.59 -23.24
CA LYS A 169 17.58 -4.91 -23.68
C LYS A 169 18.07 -3.88 -24.68
N ARG A 170 17.23 -3.52 -25.64
CA ARG A 170 17.54 -2.61 -26.75
C ARG A 170 16.28 -1.87 -27.16
N HIS A 171 16.41 -0.62 -27.58
CA HIS A 171 15.34 0.12 -28.25
C HIS A 171 15.85 0.82 -29.50
N TRP A 172 14.97 1.09 -30.45
CA TRP A 172 15.22 1.83 -31.68
C TRP A 172 13.95 2.56 -32.13
N ILE A 173 14.05 3.25 -33.26
CA ILE A 173 12.92 3.81 -33.98
C ILE A 173 12.82 3.03 -35.29
N ASP A 174 11.65 2.43 -35.55
CA ASP A 174 11.37 1.63 -36.75
C ASP A 174 11.15 2.53 -37.98
N VAL A 175 11.05 1.94 -39.18
CA VAL A 175 11.02 2.66 -40.45
C VAL A 175 9.79 3.58 -40.62
N GLU A 176 8.65 3.25 -39.98
CA GLU A 176 7.47 4.13 -39.93
C GLU A 176 7.57 5.22 -38.84
N GLY A 177 8.72 5.36 -38.16
CA GLY A 177 8.97 6.34 -37.10
C GLY A 177 8.63 5.84 -35.68
N MET A 178 8.46 4.52 -35.51
CA MET A 178 7.81 3.93 -34.34
C MET A 178 8.81 3.55 -33.24
N PRO A 179 8.65 3.96 -31.97
CA PRO A 179 9.48 3.43 -30.90
C PRO A 179 9.25 1.93 -30.74
N PHE A 180 10.32 1.15 -30.85
CA PHE A 180 10.32 -0.31 -30.74
C PHE A 180 11.44 -0.77 -29.82
N GLY A 181 11.33 -1.98 -29.26
CA GLY A 181 12.44 -2.56 -28.53
C GLY A 181 12.37 -4.05 -28.30
N GLU A 182 13.56 -4.61 -28.09
CA GLU A 182 13.84 -5.98 -27.69
C GLU A 182 13.72 -6.05 -26.17
N VAL A 183 12.70 -6.76 -25.70
CA VAL A 183 12.37 -6.92 -24.28
C VAL A 183 12.55 -8.37 -23.85
N GLN A 184 13.00 -8.60 -22.63
CA GLN A 184 13.05 -9.93 -22.01
C GLN A 184 12.08 -10.00 -20.83
N ILE A 185 11.11 -10.91 -20.89
CA ILE A 185 10.14 -11.15 -19.81
C ILE A 185 10.87 -11.59 -18.53
N ILE A 186 10.56 -10.95 -17.40
CA ILE A 186 11.13 -11.33 -16.10
C ILE A 186 10.33 -12.51 -15.54
N HIS A 187 11.04 -13.49 -14.98
CA HIS A 187 10.44 -14.61 -14.27
C HIS A 187 10.08 -14.19 -12.84
N GLU A 188 8.79 -14.07 -12.51
CA GLU A 188 8.37 -13.80 -11.12
C GLU A 188 8.64 -15.00 -10.19
N ASP A 189 9.11 -14.73 -8.98
CA ASP A 189 9.30 -15.75 -7.95
C ASP A 189 7.97 -16.31 -7.43
N ILE A 190 7.98 -17.59 -7.03
CA ILE A 190 6.84 -18.22 -6.36
C ILE A 190 6.73 -17.69 -4.90
N PRO A 191 5.54 -17.34 -4.39
CA PRO A 191 5.36 -16.88 -3.01
C PRO A 191 5.99 -17.79 -1.94
N LEU A 192 7.00 -17.27 -1.24
CA LEU A 192 7.76 -18.01 -0.24
C LEU A 192 6.92 -18.34 1.00
N ARG A 193 7.17 -19.53 1.57
CA ARG A 193 6.56 -20.02 2.80
C ARG A 193 7.60 -20.49 3.79
N THR A 194 7.31 -20.30 5.08
CA THR A 194 8.03 -20.95 6.18
C THR A 194 8.02 -22.46 5.95
N PRO A 195 9.18 -23.13 5.85
CA PRO A 195 9.23 -24.58 5.65
C PRO A 195 8.51 -25.32 6.78
N LYS A 196 7.70 -26.33 6.44
CA LYS A 196 6.87 -27.06 7.42
C LYS A 196 7.73 -27.70 8.52
N ASP A 197 8.89 -28.23 8.12
CA ASP A 197 9.78 -29.03 8.97
C ASP A 197 10.69 -28.18 9.86
N ALA A 198 10.78 -26.87 9.61
CA ALA A 198 11.52 -25.92 10.45
C ALA A 198 10.96 -25.84 11.88
N PHE A 199 9.66 -26.11 12.07
CA PHE A 199 8.94 -25.96 13.33
C PHE A 199 8.00 -27.14 13.58
N GLY A 200 8.58 -28.26 14.00
CA GLY A 200 7.84 -29.48 14.31
C GLY A 200 6.89 -29.31 15.49
N LYS A 201 5.65 -29.82 15.37
CA LYS A 201 4.73 -29.94 16.51
C LYS A 201 5.35 -30.88 17.54
N LEU A 202 5.43 -30.44 18.80
CA LEU A 202 5.71 -31.36 19.91
C LEU A 202 4.51 -32.31 20.10
N PRO A 203 4.74 -33.58 20.48
CA PRO A 203 3.65 -34.45 20.92
C PRO A 203 3.00 -33.85 22.18
N PRO A 204 1.66 -33.95 22.35
CA PRO A 204 0.99 -33.40 23.52
C PRO A 204 1.55 -33.96 24.83
N LEU A 205 1.90 -33.09 25.78
CA LEU A 205 2.46 -33.47 27.09
C LEU A 205 1.39 -33.99 28.07
N SER A 206 0.40 -34.74 27.59
CA SER A 206 -0.69 -35.29 28.40
C SER A 206 -0.27 -36.47 29.30
N ASN A 207 0.90 -37.08 29.04
CA ASN A 207 1.36 -38.29 29.72
C ASN A 207 2.51 -38.08 30.74
N LEU A 208 2.87 -36.84 31.10
CA LEU A 208 3.82 -36.58 32.20
C LEU A 208 3.20 -36.77 33.60
N ARG A 209 2.55 -37.91 33.83
CA ARG A 209 2.08 -38.35 35.15
C ARG A 209 3.19 -39.05 35.93
N SER A 210 3.86 -38.27 36.77
CA SER A 210 4.21 -38.70 38.14
C SER A 210 5.06 -39.97 38.33
N HIS A 211 5.97 -40.30 37.40
CA HIS A 211 7.05 -41.22 37.72
C HIS A 211 8.01 -40.55 38.70
N ARG A 212 7.84 -40.85 40.00
CA ARG A 212 8.75 -40.40 41.06
C ARG A 212 10.17 -40.87 40.78
N LEU A 213 11.15 -40.01 41.06
CA LEU A 213 12.56 -40.36 41.05
C LEU A 213 12.82 -41.50 42.05
N SER A 214 13.06 -42.71 41.54
CA SER A 214 13.47 -43.87 42.32
C SER A 214 14.98 -44.07 42.16
N CYS A 215 15.76 -43.31 42.92
CA CYS A 215 17.21 -43.47 42.93
C CYS A 215 17.61 -44.83 43.51
N VAL A 216 18.05 -45.75 42.64
CA VAL A 216 18.73 -46.99 43.03
C VAL A 216 20.21 -46.84 42.64
N PRO A 217 21.17 -47.00 43.56
CA PRO A 217 22.59 -46.88 43.25
C PRO A 217 23.07 -48.08 42.41
N PRO A 218 24.12 -47.92 41.57
CA PRO A 218 24.58 -48.97 40.69
C PRO A 218 25.30 -50.09 41.48
N SER A 219 24.88 -51.33 41.26
CA SER A 219 25.60 -52.53 41.71
C SER A 219 26.28 -53.20 40.52
N ASN A 220 27.61 -53.37 40.59
CA ASN A 220 28.40 -53.93 39.51
C ASN A 220 28.30 -55.47 39.48
N SER A 221 27.99 -56.05 38.32
CA SER A 221 28.40 -57.42 37.97
C SER A 221 28.44 -57.60 36.44
N SER A 222 29.44 -58.32 35.94
CA SER A 222 29.78 -58.42 34.53
C SER A 222 29.39 -59.75 33.86
N SER A 223 29.58 -59.79 32.54
CA SER A 223 29.91 -60.96 31.69
C SER A 223 28.80 -61.78 31.00
N LEU A 224 28.93 -61.80 29.67
CA LEU A 224 28.71 -62.86 28.67
C LEU A 224 27.52 -63.84 28.79
N GLY A 225 26.77 -63.94 27.70
CA GLY A 225 25.95 -65.10 27.33
C GLY A 225 25.67 -65.14 25.82
N TYR A 226 26.13 -66.19 25.13
CA TYR A 226 25.82 -66.44 23.71
C TYR A 226 24.39 -66.99 23.56
N GLY A 227 23.69 -66.64 22.47
CA GLY A 227 22.36 -67.19 22.16
C GLY A 227 21.90 -66.85 20.75
N HIS A 228 22.09 -67.78 19.80
CA HIS A 228 21.69 -67.64 18.40
C HIS A 228 20.34 -68.31 18.15
N ASN A 229 19.46 -67.65 17.37
CA ASN A 229 18.63 -68.29 16.35
C ASN A 229 17.90 -67.24 15.50
N ASN A 230 17.73 -67.54 14.21
CA ASN A 230 17.02 -66.69 13.26
C ASN A 230 15.53 -67.06 13.20
N SER A 231 14.68 -66.10 12.82
CA SER A 231 13.40 -66.36 12.15
C SER A 231 13.06 -65.14 11.32
N ASP A 232 12.90 -65.33 10.01
CA ASP A 232 12.73 -64.24 9.05
C ASP A 232 11.28 -63.72 9.00
N SER A 233 11.14 -62.41 8.85
CA SER A 233 9.91 -61.77 8.34
C SER A 233 10.23 -60.39 7.77
N ASP A 234 10.08 -60.21 6.46
CA ASP A 234 10.35 -58.93 5.79
C ASP A 234 9.46 -57.79 6.29
N THR A 235 10.03 -56.61 6.57
CA THR A 235 9.37 -55.32 6.27
C THR A 235 10.34 -54.14 6.32
N ASN A 236 10.38 -53.39 5.20
CA ASN A 236 10.70 -51.96 5.06
C ASN A 236 11.79 -51.35 5.97
N LEU A 237 12.97 -51.11 5.39
CA LEU A 237 13.96 -50.18 5.91
C LEU A 237 13.50 -48.72 5.71
N GLU A 238 13.17 -48.02 6.80
CA GLU A 238 13.43 -46.57 6.90
C GLU A 238 14.66 -46.38 7.81
N GLU A 239 15.76 -45.88 7.24
CA GLU A 239 16.96 -45.55 8.03
C GLU A 239 16.75 -44.23 8.78
N SER A 240 16.92 -44.29 10.10
CA SER A 240 16.57 -43.23 11.05
C SER A 240 17.79 -42.84 11.88
N PHE A 241 18.39 -41.68 11.57
CA PHE A 241 19.46 -41.02 12.32
C PHE A 241 20.81 -41.82 12.33
N ASP A 242 21.99 -41.23 12.54
CA ASP A 242 22.33 -39.92 13.13
C ASP A 242 23.71 -39.42 12.61
N SER A 243 23.97 -38.11 12.73
CA SER A 243 25.26 -37.36 12.61
C SER A 243 25.17 -36.08 11.77
N ALA A 244 25.82 -34.96 12.13
CA ALA A 244 26.35 -34.58 13.44
C ALA A 244 26.35 -33.05 13.58
N LEU A 245 25.93 -32.53 14.74
CA LEU A 245 26.18 -31.14 15.14
C LEU A 245 27.04 -31.12 16.40
N SER A 246 28.15 -30.39 16.35
CA SER A 246 29.13 -30.33 17.44
C SER A 246 28.54 -29.72 18.72
N SER A 247 28.92 -30.29 19.87
CA SER A 247 28.57 -29.81 21.22
C SER A 247 29.11 -28.41 21.55
N ALA A 248 29.86 -27.78 20.64
CA ALA A 248 30.14 -26.34 20.64
C ALA A 248 28.88 -25.51 20.35
N GLY A 249 28.11 -25.84 19.30
CA GLY A 249 26.95 -25.04 18.87
C GLY A 249 25.82 -25.02 19.90
N MET A 250 25.57 -26.16 20.55
CA MET A 250 24.51 -26.30 21.55
C MET A 250 24.75 -25.44 22.81
N ARG A 251 26.01 -25.17 23.17
CA ARG A 251 26.36 -24.32 24.33
C ARG A 251 26.02 -22.84 24.11
N ILE A 252 26.25 -22.33 22.90
CA ILE A 252 25.94 -20.93 22.54
C ILE A 252 24.43 -20.66 22.68
N HIS A 253 23.60 -21.63 22.27
CA HIS A 253 22.14 -21.55 22.39
C HIS A 253 21.66 -21.50 23.85
N GLN A 254 22.30 -22.25 24.76
CA GLN A 254 21.95 -22.22 26.18
C GLN A 254 22.37 -20.91 26.89
N SER A 255 23.50 -20.31 26.53
CA SER A 255 23.88 -18.99 27.06
C SER A 255 22.90 -17.89 26.66
N ALA A 256 22.36 -17.93 25.43
CA ALA A 256 21.36 -16.95 24.98
C ALA A 256 20.03 -17.07 25.73
N LEU A 257 19.57 -18.30 26.00
CA LEU A 257 18.30 -18.54 26.71
C LEU A 257 18.38 -18.16 28.21
N ASN A 258 19.49 -18.47 28.88
CA ASN A 258 19.65 -18.17 30.31
C ASN A 258 19.68 -16.66 30.60
N SER A 259 20.16 -15.84 29.66
CA SER A 259 20.19 -14.37 29.81
C SER A 259 18.79 -13.72 29.81
N CYS A 260 17.74 -14.45 29.44
CA CYS A 260 16.37 -13.93 29.32
C CYS A 260 15.42 -14.39 30.44
N TYR A 261 15.88 -15.23 31.38
CA TYR A 261 15.02 -15.87 32.39
C TYR A 261 15.17 -15.33 33.83
N TYR A 262 16.16 -14.47 34.09
CA TYR A 262 16.33 -13.76 35.36
C TYR A 262 16.37 -12.25 35.09
N GLY A 263 15.19 -11.63 34.94
CA GLY A 263 15.07 -10.21 34.58
C GLY A 263 13.84 -9.46 35.09
N TYR A 264 12.73 -10.13 35.41
CA TYR A 264 11.50 -9.47 35.87
C TYR A 264 10.75 -10.29 36.92
N ASN A 265 10.74 -9.81 38.17
CA ASN A 265 9.59 -9.79 39.10
C ASN A 265 10.02 -9.39 40.52
N ALA A 266 9.97 -8.09 40.81
CA ALA A 266 9.83 -7.54 42.16
C ALA A 266 9.22 -6.13 42.06
N MET A 267 7.99 -5.96 42.52
CA MET A 267 7.43 -4.65 42.89
C MET A 267 7.53 -4.56 44.42
N ASP A 268 7.89 -3.40 44.98
CA ASP A 268 6.86 -2.61 45.68
C ASP A 268 7.27 -1.15 46.00
N GLU A 269 6.24 -0.37 46.29
CA GLU A 269 6.11 0.85 47.12
C GLU A 269 7.27 1.84 47.42
N SER A 270 6.88 3.12 47.27
CA SER A 270 7.03 4.23 48.24
C SER A 270 8.33 5.06 48.36
N THR A 271 8.09 6.37 48.30
CA THR A 271 8.99 7.53 48.36
C THR A 271 9.75 7.77 49.69
N SER A 272 11.03 8.13 49.58
CA SER A 272 11.79 9.03 50.49
C SER A 272 13.02 9.58 49.74
N SER A 273 13.22 10.89 49.66
CA SER A 273 13.86 11.78 50.66
C SER A 273 15.39 11.77 50.56
N ASP A 274 15.88 12.74 49.77
CA ASP A 274 16.95 13.71 50.07
C ASP A 274 18.44 13.32 50.23
N ASP A 275 19.24 14.36 49.93
CA ASP A 275 20.64 14.66 50.25
C ASP A 275 21.82 13.84 49.69
N ASP A 276 22.59 14.57 48.86
CA ASP A 276 24.05 14.64 48.78
C ASP A 276 24.91 13.42 48.35
N MET A 277 26.12 13.61 47.81
CA MET A 277 26.73 14.69 47.00
C MET A 277 28.16 14.19 46.71
N LEU A 278 28.57 14.10 45.44
CA LEU A 278 29.98 14.32 45.04
C LEU A 278 30.17 14.34 43.51
N MET A 279 30.11 15.55 42.96
CA MET A 279 30.92 15.90 41.78
C MET A 279 32.24 16.52 42.26
N SER A 280 33.32 16.22 41.56
CA SER A 280 34.60 16.92 41.66
C SER A 280 35.27 16.87 40.27
N GLN A 281 35.94 17.90 39.76
CA GLN A 281 36.48 19.12 40.37
C GLN A 281 36.07 20.36 39.51
N THR A 282 35.62 21.49 40.08
CA THR A 282 36.44 22.62 40.63
C THR A 282 37.23 23.34 39.52
N GLU A 283 36.64 24.32 38.83
CA GLU A 283 36.63 25.79 39.11
C GLU A 283 37.77 26.61 38.46
N MET A 284 37.44 27.82 37.97
CA MET A 284 38.06 29.10 38.44
C MET A 284 37.48 30.35 37.73
N ARG A 285 36.90 31.28 38.52
CA ARG A 285 36.64 32.73 38.23
C ARG A 285 35.60 33.04 37.10
N SER A 286 34.75 34.09 37.16
CA SER A 286 34.80 35.34 37.92
C SER A 286 33.42 36.07 38.09
N THR A 287 33.03 36.35 39.34
CA THR A 287 32.55 37.65 39.89
C THR A 287 31.42 38.52 39.24
N ARG A 288 30.35 38.78 40.02
CA ARG A 288 29.47 39.99 40.14
C ARG A 288 28.44 40.41 39.05
N SER A 289 27.15 40.33 39.42
CA SER A 289 26.16 41.45 39.54
C SER A 289 24.84 40.94 40.16
N HIS A 290 24.38 41.39 41.34
CA HIS A 290 23.51 42.56 41.66
C HIS A 290 21.99 42.43 41.35
N LEU A 291 21.19 42.18 42.42
CA LEU A 291 19.85 42.74 42.73
C LEU A 291 18.67 42.46 41.74
N SER A 292 17.39 42.40 42.13
CA SER A 292 16.68 42.84 43.36
C SER A 292 15.46 41.96 43.72
N GLU A 293 14.90 42.14 44.92
CA GLU A 293 13.68 41.47 45.40
C GLU A 293 12.37 41.99 44.75
N SER A 294 11.31 41.19 44.82
CA SER A 294 9.98 41.67 45.24
C SER A 294 9.18 40.58 45.98
N LYS A 295 8.22 40.99 46.83
CA LYS A 295 7.41 40.12 47.72
C LYS A 295 5.92 40.44 47.52
N GLY A 296 4.99 39.50 47.77
CA GLY A 296 3.56 39.83 47.88
C GLY A 296 2.59 38.62 47.86
N PRO A 297 1.76 38.36 48.89
CA PRO A 297 1.17 37.02 49.08
C PRO A 297 -0.33 36.95 49.48
N LEU A 298 -0.83 35.70 49.66
CA LEU A 298 -2.03 35.27 50.44
C LEU A 298 -3.42 35.71 49.91
N TYR A 299 -4.47 34.88 49.97
CA TYR A 299 -5.19 34.51 51.22
C TYR A 299 -6.02 33.20 51.15
N LEU A 300 -6.73 32.90 52.25
CA LEU A 300 -7.45 31.66 52.57
C LEU A 300 -8.81 31.97 53.25
N ASP A 301 -9.89 31.26 52.91
CA ASP A 301 -10.94 30.77 53.84
C ASP A 301 -11.78 29.67 53.15
N THR A 302 -12.28 28.57 53.73
CA THR A 302 -12.89 28.20 55.04
C THR A 302 -14.40 28.46 55.15
N GLY A 303 -15.18 27.40 55.42
CA GLY A 303 -16.60 27.49 55.75
C GLY A 303 -17.29 26.12 55.81
N LYS A 304 -17.75 25.70 57.00
CA LYS A 304 -18.55 24.48 57.21
C LYS A 304 -20.02 24.86 57.47
N ASN A 305 -20.94 23.93 57.23
CA ASN A 305 -22.09 23.75 58.12
C ASN A 305 -22.68 22.33 58.04
N VAL A 306 -23.37 21.97 59.11
CA VAL A 306 -24.00 20.67 59.44
C VAL A 306 -25.27 21.07 60.22
N ASP A 307 -26.47 20.54 60.01
CA ASP A 307 -26.93 19.22 60.45
C ASP A 307 -28.35 18.89 59.92
N ASN A 308 -28.67 17.60 59.79
CA ASN A 308 -29.90 16.95 60.30
C ASN A 308 -30.21 15.61 59.62
N THR A 309 -30.77 14.67 60.39
CA THR A 309 -31.03 13.29 59.98
C THR A 309 -32.48 12.89 60.31
N THR A 310 -33.20 12.28 59.36
CA THR A 310 -33.99 11.02 59.48
C THR A 310 -34.95 10.85 58.30
N SER A 311 -34.76 9.80 57.49
CA SER A 311 -35.69 8.65 57.40
C SER A 311 -35.33 7.68 56.27
N GLU A 312 -35.43 6.38 56.59
CA GLU A 312 -35.74 5.22 55.73
C GLU A 312 -34.95 5.03 54.41
N ILE A 313 -34.18 3.93 54.34
CA ILE A 313 -33.40 3.51 53.16
C ILE A 313 -33.81 2.09 52.72
N GLY A 314 -34.13 1.95 51.43
CA GLY A 314 -34.28 0.68 50.72
C GLY A 314 -35.31 0.78 49.58
N THR A 315 -35.03 0.40 48.33
CA THR A 315 -33.79 -0.09 47.72
C THR A 315 -33.82 0.18 46.21
N SER A 316 -32.72 0.70 45.63
CA SER A 316 -32.49 0.70 44.19
C SER A 316 -30.99 0.71 43.88
N SER A 317 -30.57 -0.02 42.84
CA SER A 317 -29.17 -0.20 42.46
C SER A 317 -28.86 0.47 41.13
N ASP A 318 -28.00 1.49 41.13
CA ASP A 318 -27.50 2.13 39.91
C ASP A 318 -26.14 1.56 39.48
N LEU A 319 -26.00 1.27 38.18
CA LEU A 319 -24.78 0.76 37.56
C LEU A 319 -24.08 1.88 36.77
N ALA A 320 -22.86 2.23 37.17
CA ALA A 320 -22.19 3.44 36.69
C ALA A 320 -21.59 3.32 35.27
N LYS A 321 -21.92 4.33 34.46
CA LYS A 321 -21.18 4.92 33.31
C LYS A 321 -19.93 4.18 32.79
N LYS A 322 -19.98 3.76 31.51
CA LYS A 322 -18.81 3.32 30.73
C LYS A 322 -17.82 4.47 30.52
N GLY A 323 -16.55 4.27 30.88
CA GLY A 323 -15.41 5.01 30.29
C GLY A 323 -14.92 4.31 29.02
N VAL A 324 -14.51 5.07 28.01
CA VAL A 324 -13.97 4.52 26.75
C VAL A 324 -12.46 4.37 26.87
N GLY A 325 -12.01 3.15 27.19
CA GLY A 325 -10.59 2.77 27.13
C GLY A 325 -10.24 2.17 25.77
N SER A 326 -9.11 2.60 25.19
CA SER A 326 -8.59 2.03 23.94
C SER A 326 -8.28 0.55 24.10
N LYS A 327 -8.77 -0.31 23.19
CA LYS A 327 -8.55 -1.76 23.24
C LYS A 327 -7.37 -2.15 22.34
N SER A 328 -6.31 -2.64 22.97
CA SER A 328 -5.14 -3.24 22.32
C SER A 328 -5.56 -4.35 21.34
N PHE A 329 -5.43 -4.12 20.03
CA PHE A 329 -5.95 -5.01 18.98
C PHE A 329 -5.00 -6.19 18.64
N TRP A 330 -4.46 -6.85 19.66
CA TRP A 330 -3.80 -8.15 19.48
C TRP A 330 -4.85 -9.25 19.34
N LYS A 331 -5.49 -9.34 18.16
CA LYS A 331 -6.37 -10.47 17.82
C LYS A 331 -5.56 -11.77 17.77
N ASN A 332 -5.71 -12.59 18.80
CA ASN A 332 -5.28 -13.99 18.88
C ASN A 332 -4.01 -14.33 18.09
N THR A 333 -2.84 -13.94 18.61
CA THR A 333 -1.61 -14.67 18.29
C THR A 333 -1.83 -16.12 18.70
N ASP A 334 -1.91 -17.03 17.72
CA ASP A 334 -2.31 -18.43 17.91
C ASP A 334 -1.47 -19.10 19.01
N LEU A 335 -2.09 -19.38 20.16
CA LEU A 335 -1.41 -19.93 21.34
C LEU A 335 -0.79 -21.31 21.06
N ASN A 336 -1.22 -22.00 19.99
CA ASN A 336 -0.58 -23.23 19.53
C ASN A 336 0.84 -23.02 18.98
N GLN A 337 1.28 -21.78 18.71
CA GLN A 337 2.65 -21.50 18.27
C GLN A 337 3.69 -21.85 19.36
N PHE A 338 3.33 -21.76 20.65
CA PHE A 338 4.20 -22.18 21.76
C PHE A 338 4.40 -23.70 21.86
N HIS A 339 3.67 -24.51 21.08
CA HIS A 339 3.82 -25.97 21.02
C HIS A 339 4.67 -26.46 19.84
N LYS A 340 5.34 -25.57 19.10
CA LYS A 340 6.28 -25.93 18.05
C LYS A 340 7.71 -25.88 18.55
N ALA A 341 8.43 -27.00 18.49
CA ALA A 341 9.86 -27.01 18.74
C ALA A 341 10.61 -26.42 17.53
N PRO A 342 11.57 -25.50 17.73
CA PRO A 342 12.47 -25.08 16.66
C PRO A 342 13.34 -26.27 16.25
N ARG A 343 13.23 -26.67 14.97
CA ARG A 343 14.18 -27.57 14.29
C ARG A 343 15.12 -26.79 13.38
N ALA A 344 14.70 -25.60 12.96
CA ALA A 344 15.53 -24.64 12.25
C ALA A 344 16.53 -23.92 13.17
N PHE A 345 17.61 -23.43 12.56
CA PHE A 345 18.68 -22.65 13.22
C PHE A 345 18.19 -21.30 13.77
N TRP A 346 17.24 -20.64 13.09
CA TRP A 346 16.71 -19.34 13.50
C TRP A 346 15.34 -19.46 14.22
N PRO A 347 15.01 -18.55 15.16
CA PRO A 347 13.68 -18.47 15.77
C PRO A 347 12.53 -18.30 14.76
N HIS A 348 11.33 -18.72 15.13
CA HIS A 348 10.15 -18.67 14.26
C HIS A 348 9.81 -17.27 13.72
N TRP A 349 10.06 -16.22 14.51
CA TRP A 349 9.83 -14.83 14.09
C TRP A 349 10.71 -14.43 12.89
N VAL A 350 11.94 -14.95 12.78
CA VAL A 350 12.84 -14.68 11.64
C VAL A 350 12.23 -15.19 10.35
N TYR A 351 11.71 -16.43 10.34
CA TYR A 351 11.05 -16.99 9.16
C TYR A 351 9.78 -16.23 8.78
N ARG A 352 8.99 -15.75 9.76
CA ARG A 352 7.82 -14.90 9.49
C ARG A 352 8.16 -13.55 8.84
N MET A 353 9.41 -13.06 8.96
CA MET A 353 9.87 -11.85 8.25
C MET A 353 10.19 -12.08 6.76
N TYR A 354 10.13 -13.32 6.26
CA TYR A 354 10.37 -13.68 4.86
C TYR A 354 9.32 -14.66 4.28
N ASP A 355 8.26 -14.96 5.04
CA ASP A 355 7.10 -15.70 4.54
C ASP A 355 6.18 -14.71 3.81
N SER A 356 6.10 -14.81 2.47
CA SER A 356 5.37 -13.85 1.62
C SER A 356 3.92 -13.67 2.06
N TYR A 357 3.29 -14.68 2.68
CA TYR A 357 1.91 -14.59 3.12
C TYR A 357 1.75 -13.97 4.51
N CYS A 358 2.72 -14.14 5.43
CA CYS A 358 2.74 -13.37 6.68
C CYS A 358 3.00 -11.88 6.39
N LEU A 359 3.82 -11.59 5.37
CA LEU A 359 4.04 -10.24 4.88
C LEU A 359 2.78 -9.68 4.19
N ALA A 360 2.11 -10.46 3.34
CA ALA A 360 0.85 -10.08 2.70
C ALA A 360 -0.28 -9.77 3.71
N GLU A 361 -0.41 -10.59 4.75
CA GLU A 361 -1.37 -10.39 5.84
C GLU A 361 -1.11 -9.06 6.57
N ARG A 362 0.14 -8.80 6.98
CA ARG A 362 0.56 -7.52 7.59
C ARG A 362 0.35 -6.33 6.65
N ALA A 363 0.74 -6.45 5.38
CA ALA A 363 0.62 -5.38 4.39
C ALA A 363 -0.85 -5.00 4.14
N ALA A 364 -1.75 -5.98 4.06
CA ALA A 364 -3.20 -5.74 3.92
C ALA A 364 -3.82 -5.13 5.18
N ASP A 365 -3.46 -5.63 6.38
CA ASP A 365 -3.92 -5.03 7.66
C ASP A 365 -3.44 -3.58 7.80
N MET A 366 -2.21 -3.26 7.36
CA MET A 366 -1.67 -1.90 7.36
C MET A 366 -2.33 -1.02 6.29
N TRP A 367 -2.54 -1.52 5.07
CA TRP A 367 -3.30 -0.81 4.03
C TRP A 367 -4.70 -0.42 4.52
N LYS A 368 -5.37 -1.33 5.21
CA LYS A 368 -6.70 -1.13 5.83
C LYS A 368 -6.70 -0.09 6.96
N GLN A 369 -5.55 0.15 7.61
CA GLN A 369 -5.38 1.20 8.62
C GLN A 369 -4.93 2.55 8.02
N VAL A 370 -4.17 2.52 6.92
CA VAL A 370 -3.58 3.71 6.27
C VAL A 370 -4.51 4.34 5.23
N VAL A 371 -5.20 3.52 4.44
CA VAL A 371 -6.04 3.92 3.29
C VAL A 371 -7.52 3.58 3.48
N GLY A 372 -7.82 2.55 4.28
CA GLY A 372 -9.19 2.15 4.62
C GLY A 372 -9.92 1.34 3.53
N ALA A 373 -9.99 1.86 2.29
CA ALA A 373 -10.72 1.23 1.19
C ALA A 373 -10.00 1.39 -0.18
N PRO A 374 -10.17 0.42 -1.11
CA PRO A 374 -10.85 -0.87 -0.95
C PRO A 374 -10.11 -1.81 0.01
N SER A 375 -10.82 -2.81 0.54
CA SER A 375 -10.22 -3.79 1.48
C SER A 375 -9.47 -4.89 0.72
N MET A 376 -8.23 -5.13 1.11
CA MET A 376 -7.31 -6.07 0.43
C MET A 376 -7.47 -7.53 0.88
N ASP A 377 -8.43 -7.83 1.75
CA ASP A 377 -8.63 -9.15 2.39
C ASP A 377 -8.65 -10.32 1.38
N GLY A 378 -9.23 -10.11 0.19
CA GLY A 378 -9.31 -11.13 -0.87
C GLY A 378 -7.97 -11.45 -1.54
N LEU A 379 -7.01 -10.52 -1.52
CA LEU A 379 -5.69 -10.64 -2.16
C LEU A 379 -4.59 -11.15 -1.20
N VAL A 380 -4.84 -11.23 0.11
CA VAL A 380 -3.92 -11.84 1.10
C VAL A 380 -3.55 -13.29 0.77
N ARG A 381 -4.39 -13.98 -0.03
CA ARG A 381 -4.12 -15.36 -0.52
C ARG A 381 -3.24 -15.43 -1.77
N LYS A 382 -2.92 -14.29 -2.39
CA LYS A 382 -2.05 -14.13 -3.57
C LYS A 382 -1.00 -13.02 -3.33
N PRO A 383 0.07 -13.30 -2.56
CA PRO A 383 1.11 -12.30 -2.23
C PRO A 383 1.76 -11.65 -3.46
N ASP A 384 1.85 -12.43 -4.54
CA ASP A 384 2.19 -12.04 -5.91
C ASP A 384 1.38 -10.82 -6.37
N LEU A 385 0.06 -10.99 -6.62
CA LEU A 385 -0.82 -9.90 -7.04
C LEU A 385 -0.96 -8.78 -5.99
N LEU A 386 -0.94 -9.12 -4.70
CA LEU A 386 -1.08 -8.13 -3.63
C LEU A 386 0.07 -7.10 -3.66
N SER A 387 1.31 -7.56 -3.85
CA SER A 387 2.49 -6.68 -3.89
C SER A 387 2.36 -5.62 -5.00
N PHE A 388 2.11 -6.06 -6.24
CA PHE A 388 1.93 -5.14 -7.36
C PHE A 388 0.71 -4.23 -7.20
N TYR A 389 -0.40 -4.69 -6.58
CA TYR A 389 -1.52 -3.81 -6.28
C TYR A 389 -1.13 -2.70 -5.29
N ILE A 390 -0.52 -3.04 -4.16
CA ILE A 390 -0.08 -2.06 -3.14
C ILE A 390 0.93 -1.10 -3.77
N ALA A 391 1.94 -1.60 -4.47
CA ALA A 391 2.90 -0.76 -5.18
C ALA A 391 2.24 0.17 -6.22
N SER A 392 1.22 -0.31 -6.95
CA SER A 392 0.48 0.53 -7.90
C SER A 392 -0.30 1.68 -7.26
N LYS A 393 -0.71 1.54 -5.98
CA LYS A 393 -1.59 2.48 -5.26
C LYS A 393 -0.92 3.27 -4.13
N ILE A 394 0.28 2.91 -3.70
CA ILE A 394 0.98 3.59 -2.60
C ILE A 394 1.46 5.01 -3.01
N PRO A 395 1.19 6.05 -2.20
CA PRO A 395 1.46 7.46 -2.54
C PRO A 395 2.93 7.87 -2.33
N VAL A 396 3.83 7.30 -3.13
CA VAL A 396 5.28 7.56 -3.09
C VAL A 396 5.79 8.13 -4.42
N SER A 397 6.99 8.71 -4.42
CA SER A 397 7.61 9.33 -5.60
C SER A 397 7.85 8.32 -6.73
N GLU A 398 7.91 8.82 -7.97
CA GLU A 398 8.20 7.99 -9.16
C GLU A 398 9.47 7.14 -9.05
N GLU A 399 10.49 7.65 -8.34
CA GLU A 399 11.76 6.95 -8.13
C GLU A 399 11.55 5.74 -7.21
N THR A 400 10.85 5.92 -6.10
CA THR A 400 10.43 4.84 -5.20
C THR A 400 9.42 3.88 -5.88
N ARG A 401 8.56 4.37 -6.79
CA ARG A 401 7.68 3.52 -7.62
C ARG A 401 8.49 2.66 -8.60
N GLN A 402 9.49 3.23 -9.26
CA GLN A 402 10.40 2.46 -10.13
C GLN A 402 11.21 1.43 -9.34
N GLU A 403 11.69 1.76 -8.14
CA GLU A 403 12.36 0.81 -7.23
C GLU A 403 11.44 -0.38 -6.91
N LEU A 404 10.17 -0.13 -6.56
CA LEU A 404 9.19 -1.19 -6.28
C LEU A 404 8.90 -2.09 -7.50
N LEU A 405 9.01 -1.57 -8.73
CA LEU A 405 8.90 -2.36 -9.96
C LEU A 405 10.19 -3.16 -10.24
N GLU A 406 11.35 -2.63 -9.89
CA GLU A 406 12.67 -3.25 -10.09
C GLU A 406 13.02 -4.31 -9.03
N ILE A 407 12.39 -4.30 -7.85
CA ILE A 407 12.60 -5.34 -6.83
C ILE A 407 12.07 -6.70 -7.31
N ASP A 408 13.01 -7.64 -7.48
CA ASP A 408 12.74 -9.06 -7.61
C ASP A 408 12.47 -9.73 -6.25
N GLY A 409 11.65 -10.77 -6.24
CA GLY A 409 11.24 -11.50 -5.04
C GLY A 409 10.13 -10.82 -4.24
N ILE A 410 8.94 -11.44 -4.27
CA ILE A 410 7.70 -10.94 -3.62
C ILE A 410 7.90 -10.57 -2.14
N SER A 411 8.69 -11.35 -1.40
CA SER A 411 8.96 -11.07 0.03
C SER A 411 9.82 -9.82 0.25
N TYR A 412 10.68 -9.43 -0.70
CA TYR A 412 11.44 -8.18 -0.60
C TYR A 412 10.55 -6.98 -0.96
N ARG A 413 9.74 -7.12 -2.01
CA ARG A 413 8.78 -6.12 -2.48
C ARG A 413 7.76 -5.76 -1.39
N LEU A 414 7.08 -6.76 -0.81
CA LEU A 414 6.16 -6.59 0.34
C LEU A 414 6.84 -5.97 1.57
N ARG A 415 8.13 -6.24 1.82
CA ARG A 415 8.87 -5.61 2.94
C ARG A 415 9.15 -4.13 2.69
N ARG A 416 9.48 -3.75 1.45
CA ARG A 416 9.67 -2.35 1.07
C ARG A 416 8.35 -1.59 1.15
N GLU A 417 7.25 -2.17 0.66
CA GLU A 417 5.89 -1.65 0.80
C GLU A 417 5.50 -1.43 2.28
N ILE A 418 5.73 -2.41 3.16
CA ILE A 418 5.48 -2.29 4.60
C ILE A 418 6.28 -1.12 5.21
N GLY A 419 7.58 -1.02 4.90
CA GLY A 419 8.42 0.08 5.41
C GLY A 419 7.99 1.45 4.91
N LEU A 420 7.45 1.55 3.69
CA LEU A 420 6.88 2.78 3.14
C LEU A 420 5.53 3.12 3.80
N LEU A 421 4.64 2.12 3.98
CA LEU A 421 3.34 2.31 4.65
C LEU A 421 3.50 2.82 6.09
N GLU A 422 4.59 2.47 6.77
CA GLU A 422 4.95 2.98 8.10
C GLU A 422 5.27 4.49 8.11
N SER A 423 5.82 5.07 7.02
CA SER A 423 6.33 6.46 7.01
C SER A 423 5.54 7.49 6.19
N PHE A 424 4.82 7.12 5.13
CA PHE A 424 4.51 8.05 4.00
C PHE A 424 2.99 8.71 3.91
N ASP A 425 3.07 9.28 5.20
CA ASP A 425 2.23 9.95 6.26
C ASP A 425 1.88 11.43 6.00
N VAL A 426 2.84 12.25 5.55
CA VAL A 426 2.61 13.66 5.21
C VAL A 426 2.92 13.91 3.73
N VAL A 427 1.93 14.40 2.98
CA VAL A 427 2.05 14.70 1.56
C VAL A 427 2.73 16.07 1.41
N GLN A 428 3.94 16.09 0.87
CA GLN A 428 4.77 17.30 0.72
C GLN A 428 5.06 17.62 -0.75
N CYS A 429 5.19 18.89 -1.12
CA CYS A 429 5.65 19.29 -2.45
C CYS A 429 7.10 18.82 -2.70
N LYS A 430 7.36 18.11 -3.80
CA LYS A 430 8.69 17.58 -4.15
C LYS A 430 9.76 18.68 -4.19
N THR A 431 9.41 19.84 -4.76
CA THR A 431 10.27 21.01 -4.99
C THR A 431 10.68 21.73 -3.71
N CYS A 432 9.71 22.12 -2.87
CA CYS A 432 9.94 23.04 -1.74
C CYS A 432 9.67 22.43 -0.35
N LYS A 433 9.23 21.17 -0.27
CA LYS A 433 8.84 20.45 0.96
C LYS A 433 7.69 21.07 1.77
N THR A 434 7.00 22.08 1.25
CA THR A 434 5.74 22.59 1.84
C THR A 434 4.75 21.44 2.00
N VAL A 435 4.24 21.28 3.23
CA VAL A 435 3.20 20.29 3.58
C VAL A 435 1.89 20.68 2.92
N ILE A 436 1.35 19.77 2.12
CA ILE A 436 0.08 19.93 1.40
C ILE A 436 -1.06 19.30 2.19
N ALA A 437 -0.92 18.03 2.62
CA ALA A 437 -1.98 17.29 3.32
C ALA A 437 -1.42 16.19 4.23
N GLN A 438 -2.28 15.60 5.06
CA GLN A 438 -1.96 14.41 5.86
C GLN A 438 -2.59 13.15 5.25
N ARG A 439 -2.09 11.96 5.62
CA ARG A 439 -2.71 10.64 5.38
C ARG A 439 -4.23 10.66 5.60
N SER A 440 -4.68 11.27 6.69
CA SER A 440 -6.10 11.36 7.08
C SER A 440 -6.98 12.23 6.19
N ASP A 441 -6.39 13.02 5.28
CA ASP A 441 -7.14 13.80 4.30
C ASP A 441 -7.38 13.02 3.00
N MET A 442 -6.86 11.80 2.82
CA MET A 442 -7.11 10.98 1.64
C MET A 442 -8.59 10.57 1.52
N VAL A 443 -9.14 10.60 0.31
CA VAL A 443 -10.53 10.23 0.00
C VAL A 443 -10.56 9.33 -1.23
N VAL A 444 -11.49 8.38 -1.26
CA VAL A 444 -11.57 7.36 -2.32
C VAL A 444 -12.58 7.79 -3.38
N MET A 445 -12.08 8.40 -4.47
CA MET A 445 -12.90 8.86 -5.61
C MET A 445 -12.92 7.86 -6.79
N SER A 446 -12.31 6.68 -6.66
CA SER A 446 -12.30 5.58 -7.64
C SER A 446 -12.44 4.24 -6.93
N THR A 447 -13.04 3.22 -7.56
CA THR A 447 -13.06 1.87 -6.99
C THR A 447 -11.67 1.20 -6.97
N GLU A 448 -10.70 1.75 -7.71
CA GLU A 448 -9.29 1.38 -7.61
C GLU A 448 -8.58 1.99 -6.38
N GLY A 449 -9.26 2.79 -5.56
CA GLY A 449 -8.70 3.46 -4.37
C GLY A 449 -8.49 4.98 -4.57
N PRO A 450 -7.66 5.62 -3.73
CA PRO A 450 -7.45 7.07 -3.77
C PRO A 450 -6.45 7.52 -4.83
N LEU A 451 -5.67 6.60 -5.42
CA LEU A 451 -4.66 6.85 -6.46
C LEU A 451 -5.09 6.20 -7.78
N GLY A 452 -5.15 6.96 -8.87
CA GLY A 452 -5.51 6.47 -10.20
C GLY A 452 -4.72 7.16 -11.31
N ALA A 453 -4.51 6.48 -12.43
CA ALA A 453 -3.91 7.08 -13.63
C ALA A 453 -5.01 7.67 -14.52
N TYR A 454 -4.84 8.93 -14.94
CA TYR A 454 -5.81 9.64 -15.78
C TYR A 454 -5.10 10.39 -16.89
N VAL A 455 -5.71 10.48 -18.08
CA VAL A 455 -5.11 11.16 -19.24
C VAL A 455 -5.89 12.42 -19.60
N ASN A 456 -5.18 13.51 -19.91
CA ASN A 456 -5.81 14.76 -20.33
C ASN A 456 -6.06 14.82 -21.85
N SER A 457 -6.77 15.84 -22.31
CA SER A 457 -7.10 16.05 -23.73
C SER A 457 -5.91 16.16 -24.68
N HIS A 458 -4.70 16.40 -24.15
CA HIS A 458 -3.46 16.53 -24.91
C HIS A 458 -2.60 15.25 -24.89
N GLY A 459 -3.09 14.17 -24.27
CA GLY A 459 -2.40 12.88 -24.19
C GLY A 459 -1.42 12.71 -23.03
N TYR A 460 -1.28 13.70 -22.15
CA TYR A 460 -0.45 13.55 -20.95
C TYR A 460 -1.20 12.78 -19.86
N VAL A 461 -0.61 11.67 -19.41
CA VAL A 461 -1.06 10.90 -18.26
C VAL A 461 -0.57 11.58 -16.97
N HIS A 462 -1.43 11.59 -15.95
CA HIS A 462 -1.11 12.02 -14.59
C HIS A 462 -1.61 10.94 -13.63
N GLU A 463 -0.74 10.45 -12.74
CA GLU A 463 -1.17 9.71 -11.55
C GLU A 463 -1.72 10.71 -10.52
N ILE A 464 -3.00 10.58 -10.17
CA ILE A 464 -3.73 11.51 -9.31
C ILE A 464 -4.09 10.86 -7.99
N MET A 465 -3.60 11.45 -6.89
CA MET A 465 -4.01 11.16 -5.52
C MET A 465 -5.17 12.07 -5.13
N THR A 466 -6.25 11.51 -4.61
CA THR A 466 -7.46 12.26 -4.23
C THR A 466 -7.54 12.54 -2.74
N LEU A 467 -7.75 13.83 -2.40
CA LEU A 467 -7.67 14.36 -1.04
C LEU A 467 -8.88 15.25 -0.72
N GLN A 468 -9.53 15.05 0.43
CA GLN A 468 -10.62 15.89 0.92
C GLN A 468 -10.15 17.30 1.32
N LYS A 469 -8.88 17.47 1.71
CA LYS A 469 -8.27 18.76 2.04
C LYS A 469 -6.85 18.85 1.49
N ALA A 470 -6.42 20.07 1.18
CA ALA A 470 -5.05 20.41 0.88
C ALA A 470 -4.79 21.87 1.32
N ASN A 471 -3.55 22.16 1.68
CA ASN A 471 -3.07 23.43 2.20
C ASN A 471 -1.89 23.91 1.34
N GLY A 472 -1.54 25.20 1.42
CA GLY A 472 -0.41 25.75 0.68
C GLY A 472 -0.58 25.74 -0.85
N LEU A 473 -1.82 25.65 -1.35
CA LEU A 473 -2.15 25.67 -2.77
C LEU A 473 -2.85 26.97 -3.18
N ALA A 474 -2.42 27.54 -4.31
CA ALA A 474 -3.10 28.65 -4.99
C ALA A 474 -3.91 28.11 -6.18
N LEU A 475 -5.06 28.72 -6.46
CA LEU A 475 -5.94 28.34 -7.57
C LEU A 475 -5.75 29.28 -8.76
N ILE A 476 -5.68 28.72 -9.97
CA ILE A 476 -5.47 29.47 -11.20
C ILE A 476 -6.60 29.24 -12.20
N GLY A 477 -7.10 30.36 -12.75
CA GLY A 477 -8.15 30.39 -13.76
C GLY A 477 -9.56 30.28 -13.16
N ARG A 478 -10.46 29.65 -13.93
CA ARG A 478 -11.86 29.38 -13.56
C ARG A 478 -12.11 27.88 -13.55
N ALA A 479 -13.15 27.44 -12.87
CA ALA A 479 -13.59 26.05 -12.93
C ALA A 479 -14.08 25.68 -14.35
N ILE A 480 -13.68 24.51 -14.84
CA ILE A 480 -13.98 23.97 -16.18
C ILE A 480 -14.54 22.55 -16.04
N VAL A 481 -15.62 22.23 -16.74
CA VAL A 481 -16.23 20.87 -16.75
C VAL A 481 -15.70 19.95 -17.84
N GLU A 482 -15.14 20.53 -18.90
CA GLU A 482 -14.63 19.83 -20.08
C GLU A 482 -13.46 18.90 -19.72
N TYR A 483 -13.45 17.67 -20.24
CA TYR A 483 -12.44 16.63 -19.92
C TYR A 483 -12.21 16.38 -18.41
N SER A 484 -13.23 16.59 -17.57
CA SER A 484 -13.15 16.25 -16.16
C SER A 484 -13.13 14.74 -15.95
N TRP A 485 -12.10 14.23 -15.28
CA TRP A 485 -11.95 12.80 -14.94
C TRP A 485 -12.99 12.28 -13.94
N PHE A 486 -13.70 13.18 -13.26
CA PHE A 486 -14.72 12.87 -12.27
C PHE A 486 -16.05 13.51 -12.72
N PRO A 487 -16.93 12.75 -13.40
CA PRO A 487 -18.17 13.28 -13.94
C PRO A 487 -19.04 13.99 -12.87
N GLY A 488 -19.57 15.16 -13.20
CA GLY A 488 -20.29 16.01 -12.25
C GLY A 488 -19.41 16.96 -11.42
N TYR A 489 -18.08 16.95 -11.60
CA TYR A 489 -17.17 17.95 -11.04
C TYR A 489 -16.53 18.81 -12.13
N ALA A 490 -16.38 20.11 -11.83
CA ALA A 490 -15.55 21.04 -12.58
C ALA A 490 -14.16 21.17 -11.91
N TRP A 491 -13.08 21.19 -12.69
CA TRP A 491 -11.71 21.32 -12.20
C TRP A 491 -11.17 22.75 -12.34
N THR A 492 -10.29 23.15 -11.42
CA THR A 492 -9.50 24.39 -11.45
C THR A 492 -8.04 24.03 -11.19
N ILE A 493 -7.08 24.66 -11.88
CA ILE A 493 -5.64 24.35 -11.71
C ILE A 493 -5.19 24.77 -10.31
N ALA A 494 -4.35 23.95 -9.67
CA ALA A 494 -3.78 24.20 -8.36
C ALA A 494 -2.24 24.15 -8.39
N GLU A 495 -1.59 25.21 -7.92
CA GLU A 495 -0.13 25.34 -7.83
C GLU A 495 0.32 25.49 -6.37
N CYS A 496 1.54 25.09 -6.05
CA CYS A 496 2.12 25.31 -4.72
C CYS A 496 2.38 26.81 -4.50
N ALA A 497 1.72 27.41 -3.51
CA ALA A 497 1.83 28.83 -3.17
C ALA A 497 3.23 29.24 -2.65
N SER A 498 4.15 28.29 -2.45
CA SER A 498 5.54 28.53 -2.05
C SER A 498 6.54 28.50 -3.21
N CYS A 499 6.21 27.89 -4.36
CA CYS A 499 7.18 27.65 -5.44
C CYS A 499 6.59 27.52 -6.85
N GLU A 500 5.32 27.93 -7.05
CA GLU A 500 4.64 28.04 -8.35
C GLU A 500 4.65 26.73 -9.19
N THR A 501 4.93 25.61 -8.54
CA THR A 501 4.90 24.28 -9.16
C THR A 501 3.46 23.81 -9.20
N GLN A 502 2.92 23.54 -10.39
CA GLN A 502 1.59 22.95 -10.55
C GLN A 502 1.51 21.61 -9.79
N MET A 503 0.75 21.58 -8.70
CA MET A 503 0.58 20.39 -7.86
C MET A 503 -0.55 19.49 -8.38
N GLY A 504 -1.57 20.08 -9.01
CA GLY A 504 -2.70 19.33 -9.55
C GLY A 504 -3.92 20.22 -9.77
N TRP A 505 -5.07 19.82 -9.24
CA TRP A 505 -6.36 20.47 -9.47
C TRP A 505 -7.26 20.43 -8.23
N LEU A 506 -8.10 21.47 -8.06
CA LEU A 506 -9.28 21.43 -7.21
C LEU A 506 -10.49 21.02 -8.06
N PHE A 507 -11.20 19.98 -7.63
CA PHE A 507 -12.48 19.56 -8.20
C PHE A 507 -13.63 20.11 -7.35
N THR A 508 -14.65 20.67 -8.00
CA THR A 508 -15.82 21.31 -7.38
C THR A 508 -17.11 20.78 -8.00
N ALA A 509 -18.07 20.37 -7.17
CA ALA A 509 -19.31 19.75 -7.62
C ALA A 509 -20.19 20.72 -8.41
N THR A 510 -20.68 20.32 -9.59
CA THR A 510 -21.60 21.14 -10.42
C THR A 510 -23.04 21.08 -9.91
N LYS A 511 -23.45 19.94 -9.34
CA LYS A 511 -24.79 19.71 -8.76
C LYS A 511 -24.74 19.79 -7.23
N LYS A 512 -25.58 20.62 -6.60
CA LYS A 512 -25.62 20.80 -5.12
C LYS A 512 -25.81 19.50 -4.31
N LYS A 513 -26.47 18.48 -4.89
CA LYS A 513 -26.68 17.14 -4.29
C LYS A 513 -25.41 16.28 -4.28
N LEU A 514 -24.42 16.58 -5.13
CA LEU A 514 -23.22 15.75 -5.30
C LEU A 514 -22.25 15.97 -4.13
N LYS A 515 -21.64 14.90 -3.65
CA LYS A 515 -20.78 14.88 -2.46
C LYS A 515 -19.53 14.03 -2.72
N PRO A 516 -18.35 14.45 -2.25
CA PRO A 516 -18.07 15.71 -1.54
C PRO A 516 -18.34 16.97 -2.40
N GLN A 517 -18.53 18.14 -1.78
CA GLN A 517 -18.78 19.38 -2.56
C GLN A 517 -17.53 19.85 -3.29
N SER A 518 -16.35 19.53 -2.76
CA SER A 518 -15.06 19.66 -3.42
C SER A 518 -14.05 18.68 -2.84
N PHE A 519 -13.03 18.38 -3.64
CA PHE A 519 -11.86 17.58 -3.26
C PHE A 519 -10.69 17.99 -4.18
N TRP A 520 -9.47 17.62 -3.82
CA TRP A 520 -8.25 17.91 -4.58
C TRP A 520 -7.75 16.65 -5.27
N GLY A 521 -7.26 16.79 -6.51
CA GLY A 521 -6.49 15.76 -7.20
C GLY A 521 -5.04 16.25 -7.35
N ILE A 522 -4.11 15.64 -6.61
CA ILE A 522 -2.69 16.01 -6.57
C ILE A 522 -1.86 14.99 -7.35
N ARG A 523 -0.90 15.46 -8.15
CA ARG A 523 -0.05 14.60 -9.00
C ARG A 523 1.03 13.89 -8.16
N SER A 524 1.12 12.56 -8.25
CA SER A 524 2.14 11.78 -7.51
C SER A 524 3.57 12.25 -7.84
N SER A 525 3.84 12.58 -9.11
CA SER A 525 5.12 13.11 -9.61
C SER A 525 5.60 14.39 -8.90
N GLN A 526 4.68 15.14 -8.30
CA GLN A 526 4.95 16.40 -7.60
C GLN A 526 4.99 16.23 -6.07
N VAL A 527 4.82 15.02 -5.57
CA VAL A 527 4.96 14.67 -4.15
C VAL A 527 6.40 14.23 -3.85
N GLY A 528 6.93 14.67 -2.72
CA GLY A 528 8.19 14.16 -2.16
C GLY A 528 7.93 13.07 -1.12
N ASP A 529 8.79 12.05 -1.08
CA ASP A 529 8.73 11.00 -0.05
C ASP A 529 9.00 11.57 1.36
N ASP A 530 8.23 11.14 2.35
CA ASP A 530 8.39 11.54 3.76
C ASP A 530 9.59 10.79 4.38
N THR A 531 10.77 11.38 4.22
CA THR A 531 12.05 10.85 4.73
C THR A 531 12.24 11.20 6.21
N ARG A 532 11.74 10.33 7.09
CA ARG A 532 11.97 10.34 8.55
C ARG A 532 12.93 9.24 8.98
#